data_AF-A0A351E966-F1
#
_entry.id   AF-A0A351E966-F1
#
_cell.length_a   1.000
_cell.length_b   1.000
_cell.length_c   1.000
_cell.angle_alpha   90.00
_cell.angle_beta   90.00
_cell.angle_gamma   90.00
#
_symmetry.space_group_name_H-M   'P 1'
#
loop_
_entity.id
_entity.type
_entity.pdbx_description
1 polymer ?
#
loop_
_entity_poly.entity_id
_entity_poly.type
_entity_poly.pdbx_seq_one_letter_code
_entity_poly.pdbx_strand_id
1 'polypeptide(L)'
;VKVKLREEAKAPIFEADVVKKDGAKLELHTAAETVAVENDLQQAAYSVVNAVKKPVTRRPPAPFTTSTLQQEAAHRLNFTTRRTMLVAQQLYEGVSIGRTSVGLITYMRTD
;
A
#
# COMPACT_ATOMS: atom_id res chain seq x y z
N VAL A 1 -17.29 -2.62 -7.98
CA VAL A 1 -18.35 -3.43 -7.33
C VAL A 1 -17.68 -4.64 -6.70
N LYS A 2 -18.01 -4.96 -5.44
CA LYS A 2 -17.38 -6.04 -4.66
C LYS A 2 -18.35 -7.18 -4.43
N VAL A 3 -17.87 -8.42 -4.47
CA VAL A 3 -18.66 -9.62 -4.17
C VAL A 3 -17.98 -10.41 -3.06
N LYS A 4 -18.77 -10.97 -2.14
CA LYS A 4 -18.30 -11.85 -1.06
C LYS A 4 -18.34 -13.30 -1.54
N LEU A 5 -17.17 -13.95 -1.57
CA LEU A 5 -16.99 -15.32 -2.07
C LEU A 5 -16.44 -16.24 -0.98
N ARG A 6 -16.64 -17.55 -1.15
CA ARG A 6 -16.05 -18.61 -0.31
C ARG A 6 -15.59 -19.75 -1.22
N GLU A 7 -14.48 -20.38 -0.86
CA GLU A 7 -13.90 -21.53 -1.59
C GLU A 7 -14.66 -22.84 -1.30
N GLU A 8 -15.02 -23.07 -0.02
CA GLU A 8 -15.84 -24.20 0.45
C GLU A 8 -16.73 -23.75 1.63
N ALA A 9 -17.68 -24.59 2.08
CA ALA A 9 -18.65 -24.23 3.12
C ALA A 9 -18.02 -23.76 4.45
N LYS A 10 -16.79 -24.20 4.76
CA LYS A 10 -16.02 -23.83 5.97
C LYS A 10 -14.91 -22.79 5.73
N ALA A 11 -14.70 -22.34 4.49
CA ALA A 11 -13.65 -21.37 4.17
C ALA A 11 -14.06 -19.94 4.60
N PRO A 12 -13.08 -19.08 4.95
CA PRO A 12 -13.35 -17.68 5.23
C PRO A 12 -13.93 -16.98 4.00
N ILE A 13 -14.85 -16.02 4.24
CA ILE A 13 -15.31 -15.12 3.18
C ILE A 13 -14.15 -14.24 2.75
N PHE A 14 -13.94 -14.11 1.45
CA PHE A 14 -13.09 -13.08 0.88
C PHE A 14 -13.90 -12.17 -0.05
N GLU A 15 -13.50 -10.91 -0.12
CA GLU A 15 -14.03 -9.98 -1.10
C GLU A 15 -13.26 -10.12 -2.42
N ALA A 16 -13.98 -10.08 -3.53
CA ALA A 16 -13.41 -10.05 -4.86
C ALA A 16 -13.93 -8.85 -5.64
N ASP A 17 -13.03 -8.25 -6.43
CA ASP A 17 -13.36 -7.19 -7.38
C ASP A 17 -13.61 -7.78 -8.77
N VAL A 18 -14.63 -7.26 -9.46
CA VAL A 18 -14.90 -7.64 -10.85
C VAL A 18 -14.00 -6.85 -11.78
N VAL A 19 -13.12 -7.56 -12.49
CA VAL A 19 -12.13 -6.96 -13.41
C VAL A 19 -12.57 -7.08 -14.87
N LYS A 20 -13.33 -8.13 -15.22
CA LYS A 20 -13.79 -8.41 -16.59
C LYS A 20 -15.24 -8.89 -16.60
N LYS A 21 -15.98 -8.52 -17.63
CA LYS A 21 -17.31 -9.06 -17.98
C LYS A 21 -17.26 -9.51 -19.44
N ASP A 22 -17.70 -10.74 -19.72
CA ASP A 22 -17.70 -11.34 -21.08
C ASP A 22 -16.35 -11.28 -21.81
N GLY A 23 -15.25 -11.42 -21.06
CA GLY A 23 -13.89 -11.39 -21.60
C GLY A 23 -13.31 -9.98 -21.82
N ALA A 24 -14.14 -8.94 -21.81
CA ALA A 24 -13.73 -7.54 -21.90
C ALA A 24 -13.41 -6.96 -20.51
N LYS A 25 -12.45 -6.03 -20.45
CA LYS A 25 -12.17 -5.26 -19.23
C LYS A 25 -13.41 -4.44 -18.90
N LEU A 26 -13.87 -4.54 -17.67
CA LEU A 26 -15.05 -3.82 -17.22
C LEU A 26 -14.67 -2.37 -16.93
N GLU A 27 -15.11 -1.45 -17.78
CA GLU A 27 -15.00 -0.01 -17.57
C GLU A 27 -16.42 0.55 -17.42
N LEU A 28 -16.70 1.14 -16.26
CA LEU A 28 -18.00 1.69 -15.91
C LEU A 28 -17.91 3.21 -16.00
N HIS A 29 -18.72 3.81 -16.86
CA HIS A 29 -18.69 5.25 -17.11
C HIS A 29 -19.91 5.97 -16.52
N THR A 30 -20.99 5.25 -16.24
CA THR A 30 -22.22 5.83 -15.71
C THR A 30 -22.72 5.14 -14.43
N ALA A 31 -23.48 5.89 -13.63
CA ALA A 31 -24.13 5.34 -12.43
C ALA A 31 -25.14 4.24 -12.78
N ALA A 32 -25.85 4.38 -13.91
CA ALA A 32 -26.80 3.37 -14.39
C ALA A 32 -26.12 2.05 -14.75
N GLU A 33 -24.97 2.09 -15.44
CA GLU A 33 -24.16 0.91 -15.73
C GLU A 33 -23.68 0.21 -14.46
N THR A 34 -23.27 1.00 -13.46
CA THR A 34 -22.78 0.47 -12.18
C THR A 34 -23.88 -0.28 -11.44
N VAL A 35 -25.09 0.29 -11.38
CA VAL A 35 -26.26 -0.36 -10.75
C VAL A 35 -26.68 -1.62 -11.50
N ALA A 36 -26.69 -1.58 -12.83
CA ALA A 36 -27.01 -2.75 -13.64
C ALA A 36 -26.02 -3.91 -13.37
N VAL A 37 -24.72 -3.61 -13.38
CA VAL A 37 -23.69 -4.60 -13.08
C VAL A 37 -23.75 -5.08 -11.64
N GLU A 38 -24.07 -4.22 -10.68
CA GLU A 38 -24.24 -4.64 -9.28
C GLU A 38 -25.40 -5.62 -9.11
N ASN A 39 -26.54 -5.37 -9.73
CA ASN A 39 -27.68 -6.27 -9.70
C ASN A 39 -27.36 -7.62 -10.36
N ASP A 40 -26.68 -7.60 -11.52
CA ASP A 40 -26.22 -8.82 -12.20
C ASP A 40 -25.32 -9.66 -11.27
N LEU A 41 -24.41 -9.00 -10.56
CA LEU A 41 -23.46 -9.66 -9.67
C LEU A 41 -24.12 -10.22 -8.40
N GLN A 42 -25.16 -9.57 -7.88
CA GLN A 42 -25.89 -10.08 -6.71
C GLN A 42 -26.68 -11.35 -7.01
N GLN A 43 -27.15 -11.51 -8.25
CA GLN A 43 -27.94 -12.66 -8.67
C GLN A 43 -27.09 -13.81 -9.24
N ALA A 44 -25.82 -13.56 -9.55
CA ALA A 44 -24.94 -14.56 -10.13
C ALA A 44 -24.49 -15.61 -9.10
N ALA A 45 -24.39 -16.86 -9.56
CA ALA A 45 -23.72 -17.92 -8.83
C ALA A 45 -22.23 -17.92 -9.19
N TYR A 46 -21.36 -17.91 -8.18
CA TYR A 46 -19.92 -17.90 -8.36
C TYR A 46 -19.32 -19.25 -8.01
N SER A 47 -18.31 -19.65 -8.78
CA SER A 47 -17.44 -20.78 -8.47
C SER A 47 -16.00 -20.38 -8.66
N VAL A 48 -15.12 -20.92 -7.82
CA VAL A 48 -13.67 -20.69 -7.94
C VAL A 48 -13.16 -21.56 -9.08
N VAL A 49 -12.78 -20.95 -10.19
CA VAL A 49 -12.23 -21.67 -11.36
C VAL A 49 -10.76 -22.04 -11.15
N ASN A 50 -10.01 -21.24 -10.38
CA ASN A 50 -8.60 -21.48 -10.11
C ASN A 50 -8.16 -20.80 -8.80
N ALA A 51 -7.39 -21.52 -7.98
CA ALA A 51 -6.76 -21.00 -6.77
C ALA A 51 -5.28 -21.41 -6.76
N VAL A 52 -4.38 -20.45 -6.63
CA VAL A 52 -2.94 -20.69 -6.71
C VAL A 52 -2.25 -20.19 -5.45
N LYS A 53 -1.61 -21.11 -4.71
CA LYS A 53 -0.79 -20.79 -3.55
C LYS A 53 0.68 -20.74 -3.95
N LYS A 54 1.30 -19.57 -3.85
CA LYS A 54 2.73 -19.37 -4.13
C LYS A 54 3.45 -18.84 -2.90
N PRO A 55 4.64 -19.35 -2.55
CA PRO A 55 5.47 -18.73 -1.54
C PRO A 55 5.95 -17.36 -2.06
N VAL A 56 5.81 -16.32 -1.23
CA VAL A 56 6.30 -14.97 -1.52
C VAL A 56 7.36 -14.61 -0.49
N THR A 57 8.57 -14.34 -0.95
CA THR A 57 9.66 -13.87 -0.08
C THR A 57 9.72 -12.35 -0.14
N ARG A 58 9.50 -11.67 0.99
CA ARG A 58 9.67 -10.22 1.09
C ARG A 58 11.09 -9.92 1.57
N ARG A 59 11.87 -9.23 0.75
CA ARG A 59 13.20 -8.73 1.14
C ARG A 59 13.05 -7.46 2.01
N PRO A 60 13.98 -7.22 2.95
CA PRO A 60 13.99 -5.96 3.69
C PRO A 60 14.20 -4.79 2.72
N PRO A 61 13.65 -3.60 3.04
CA PRO A 61 13.91 -2.41 2.25
C PRO A 61 15.40 -2.04 2.31
N ALA A 62 15.87 -1.33 1.28
CA ALA A 62 17.21 -0.77 1.28
C ALA A 62 17.37 0.28 2.41
N PRO A 63 18.62 0.58 2.84
CA PRO A 63 18.89 1.74 3.68
C PRO A 63 18.33 3.02 3.07
N PHE A 64 18.08 4.02 3.90
CA PHE A 64 17.50 5.27 3.45
C PHE A 64 18.46 6.09 2.57
N THR A 65 17.92 6.54 1.45
CA THR A 65 18.39 7.64 0.63
C THR A 65 17.59 8.90 0.97
N THR A 66 17.96 10.05 0.39
CA THR A 66 17.23 11.31 0.64
C THR A 66 15.74 11.19 0.30
N SER A 67 15.42 10.61 -0.87
CA SER A 67 14.04 10.51 -1.36
C SER A 67 13.21 9.52 -0.55
N THR A 68 13.78 8.36 -0.21
CA THR A 68 13.09 7.33 0.57
C THR A 68 12.88 7.74 2.01
N LEU A 69 13.84 8.46 2.62
CA LEU A 69 13.68 9.07 3.95
C LEU A 69 12.52 10.08 3.97
N GLN A 70 12.45 10.96 2.97
CA GLN A 70 11.39 11.97 2.87
C GLN A 70 10.00 11.34 2.67
N GLN A 71 9.90 10.33 1.81
CA GLN A 71 8.65 9.61 1.56
C GLN A 71 8.16 8.88 2.81
N GLU A 72 9.05 8.15 3.50
CA GLU A 72 8.68 7.44 4.73
C GLU A 72 8.37 8.39 5.89
N ALA A 73 9.07 9.52 6.01
CA ALA A 73 8.76 10.53 7.02
C ALA A 73 7.39 11.21 6.77
N ALA A 74 7.03 11.45 5.50
CA ALA A 74 5.71 11.94 5.15
C ALA A 74 4.61 10.90 5.45
N HIS A 75 4.87 9.63 5.12
CA HIS A 75 3.91 8.54 5.31
C HIS A 75 3.71 8.15 6.79
N ARG A 76 4.78 8.10 7.58
CA ARG A 76 4.72 7.59 8.97
C ARG A 76 4.61 8.67 10.04
N LEU A 77 5.19 9.85 9.79
CA LEU A 77 5.30 10.92 10.78
C LEU A 77 4.56 12.18 10.36
N ASN A 78 3.94 12.20 9.17
CA ASN A 78 3.28 13.35 8.56
C ASN A 78 4.20 14.58 8.49
N PHE A 79 5.51 14.37 8.31
CA PHE A 79 6.47 15.47 8.18
C PHE A 79 6.48 15.99 6.75
N THR A 80 6.48 17.31 6.60
CA THR A 80 6.80 17.94 5.33
C THR A 80 8.28 17.72 5.00
N THR A 81 8.65 17.77 3.72
CA THR A 81 10.03 17.64 3.26
C THR A 81 10.97 18.58 4.02
N ARG A 82 10.55 19.84 4.22
CA ARG A 82 11.32 20.84 4.97
C ARG A 82 11.56 20.42 6.42
N ARG A 83 10.52 19.92 7.11
CA ARG A 83 10.64 19.47 8.50
C ARG A 83 11.56 18.25 8.62
N THR A 84 11.42 17.27 7.72
CA THR A 84 12.30 16.09 7.67
C THR A 84 13.76 16.50 7.50
N MET A 85 14.05 17.38 6.56
CA MET A 85 15.43 17.82 6.30
C MET A 85 16.01 18.67 7.43
N LEU A 86 15.21 19.49 8.10
CA LEU A 86 15.65 20.27 9.26
C LEU A 86 16.05 19.35 10.42
N VAL A 87 15.21 18.37 10.74
CA VAL A 87 15.52 17.40 11.80
C VAL A 87 16.73 16.54 11.41
N ALA A 88 16.81 16.07 10.18
CA ALA A 88 17.96 15.30 9.71
C ALA A 88 19.27 16.10 9.76
N GLN A 89 19.25 17.40 9.42
CA GLN A 89 20.41 18.29 9.57
C GLN A 89 20.87 18.35 11.03
N GLN A 90 19.94 18.56 11.97
CA GLN A 90 20.25 18.59 13.40
C GLN A 90 20.84 17.26 13.90
N LEU A 91 20.28 16.13 13.44
CA LEU A 91 20.78 14.80 13.78
C LEU A 91 22.18 14.55 13.20
N TYR A 92 22.51 15.12 12.03
CA TYR A 92 23.84 15.02 11.43
C TYR A 92 24.87 15.90 12.13
N GLU A 93 24.55 17.18 12.36
CA GLU A 93 25.45 18.16 12.99
C GLU A 93 25.65 17.91 14.48
N GLY A 94 24.64 17.32 15.13
CA GLY A 94 24.69 16.88 16.50
C GLY A 94 23.50 17.35 17.32
N VAL A 95 23.03 16.46 18.17
CA VAL A 95 22.03 16.77 19.19
C VAL A 95 22.65 16.63 20.57
N SER A 96 22.20 17.47 21.51
CA SER A 96 22.68 17.41 22.89
C SER A 96 22.15 16.15 23.58
N ILE A 97 23.06 15.25 23.96
CA ILE A 97 22.76 14.04 24.71
C ILE A 97 23.63 14.05 25.96
N GLY A 98 23.01 14.27 27.11
CA GLY A 98 23.70 14.40 28.39
C GLY A 98 24.60 15.64 28.42
N ARG A 99 25.93 15.43 28.50
CA ARG A 99 26.93 16.50 28.55
C ARG A 99 27.66 16.73 27.22
N THR A 100 27.27 16.04 26.16
CA THR A 100 27.99 16.04 24.88
C THR A 100 27.03 16.21 23.70
N SER A 101 27.48 16.91 22.65
CA SER A 101 26.79 16.95 21.36
C SER A 101 27.30 15.81 20.47
N VAL A 102 26.40 14.99 19.93
CA VAL A 102 26.76 13.82 19.11
C VAL A 102 25.92 13.77 17.84
N GLY A 103 26.58 13.57 16.69
CA GLY A 103 25.92 13.28 15.41
C GLY A 103 25.39 11.84 15.39
N LEU A 104 24.09 11.68 15.13
CA LEU A 104 23.37 10.41 15.21
C LEU A 104 23.15 9.72 13.87
N ILE A 105 23.33 10.43 12.76
CA ILE A 105 23.13 9.89 11.42
C ILE A 105 24.29 10.27 10.49
N THR A 106 24.44 9.54 9.40
CA THR A 106 25.31 9.93 8.28
C THR A 106 24.70 11.08 7.47
N TYR A 107 25.48 11.64 6.55
CA TYR A 107 25.01 12.73 5.70
C TYR A 107 23.70 12.36 4.98
N MET A 108 22.65 13.12 5.24
CA MET A 108 21.27 12.83 4.83
C MET A 108 20.94 13.21 3.39
N ARG A 109 21.87 13.88 2.69
CA ARG A 109 21.74 14.20 1.26
C ARG A 109 22.59 13.24 0.44
N THR A 110 22.06 12.03 0.25
CA THR A 110 22.65 10.96 -0.56
C THR A 110 21.59 10.37 -1.49
N ASP A 111 22.03 9.95 -2.67
CA ASP A 111 21.27 9.16 -3.63
C ASP A 111 21.40 7.65 -3.38
#